data_AF-A0A8T3CSH1-F1
#
_entry.id   AF-A0A8T3CSH1-F1
#
_cell.length_a   1.000
_cell.length_b   1.000
_cell.length_c   1.000
_cell.angle_alpha   90.00
_cell.angle_beta   90.00
_cell.angle_gamma   90.00
#
_symmetry.space_group_name_H-M   'P 1'
#
loop_
_entity.id
_entity.type
_entity.pdbx_description
1 polymer ?
#
loop_
_entity_poly.entity_id
_entity_poly.type
_entity_poly.pdbx_seq_one_letter_code
_entity_poly.pdbx_strand_id
1 'polypeptide(L)'
;MFTPKMEQLANPTTWINAATQIFFSLGLGFGSLIAFASYNQHNNNFERQAIVVSMINSGTSIFASIVTFSIYGFKATVNFENCQERLRMLLLNTFDMAEDSITLDNINHWITKLNQTYPEQFASIASKIDPCDLQDELDTAVEGTGLAFIVYSEAIKNMPLPQLWSVLYFFMLLMLGMGSMLGNITAITTPLRDWKLLSQYFSNESLNGLVCVVCFLLGLGFTTRSGNYWFTIFNDYGATLSLLFIVLIEVVSVSYIYGLKRFEKDVEDMLGHRPNWYWKIMWAAVSPLLLIGLFLFYIINYIMGGTPTYQAWDKDLGESVTMSYPTFAQAFIGLVLASSMGCVPLVALYVFWKKKRHGVEVVDNTLST
;
A
#
# COMPACT_ATOMS: atom_id res chain seq x y z
N MET A 1 1.76 -19.50 -0.13
CA MET A 1 2.84 -18.49 -0.03
C MET A 1 4.09 -18.87 -0.83
N PHE A 2 4.77 -19.99 -0.56
CA PHE A 2 6.07 -20.32 -1.19
C PHE A 2 6.00 -21.20 -2.45
N THR A 3 4.84 -21.27 -3.09
CA THR A 3 4.63 -22.01 -4.35
C THR A 3 4.72 -21.03 -5.53
N PRO A 4 5.85 -20.97 -6.26
CA PRO A 4 6.06 -19.95 -7.27
C PRO A 4 5.23 -20.22 -8.53
N LYS A 5 4.50 -19.20 -8.99
CA LYS A 5 3.84 -19.18 -10.31
C LYS A 5 4.75 -18.43 -11.29
N MET A 6 5.64 -19.15 -11.98
CA MET A 6 6.68 -18.54 -12.84
C MET A 6 6.13 -17.65 -13.96
N GLU A 7 4.91 -17.94 -14.42
CA GLU A 7 4.19 -17.15 -15.42
C GLU A 7 3.97 -15.69 -14.97
N GLN A 8 3.86 -15.44 -13.66
CA GLN A 8 3.66 -14.09 -13.11
C GLN A 8 4.89 -13.19 -13.26
N LEU A 9 6.07 -13.75 -13.52
CA LEU A 9 7.29 -12.98 -13.78
C LEU A 9 7.26 -12.30 -15.16
N ALA A 10 6.49 -12.85 -16.10
CA ALA A 10 6.27 -12.25 -17.42
C ALA A 10 5.20 -11.15 -17.38
N ASN A 11 4.38 -11.11 -16.32
CA ASN A 11 3.36 -10.09 -16.13
C ASN A 11 4.02 -8.79 -15.63
N PRO A 12 4.02 -7.69 -16.42
CA PRO A 12 4.72 -6.50 -16.02
C PRO A 12 4.01 -5.72 -14.90
N THR A 13 2.72 -5.97 -14.64
CA THR A 13 2.00 -5.42 -13.47
C THR A 13 2.59 -5.94 -12.15
N THR A 14 3.08 -7.19 -12.12
CA THR A 14 3.77 -7.78 -10.97
C THR A 14 4.97 -6.92 -10.54
N TRP A 15 5.74 -6.42 -11.52
CA TRP A 15 6.92 -5.60 -11.26
C TRP A 15 6.57 -4.18 -10.82
N ILE A 16 5.50 -3.58 -11.35
CA ILE A 16 4.98 -2.30 -10.83
C ILE A 16 4.61 -2.45 -9.37
N ASN A 17 3.80 -3.45 -9.03
CA ASN A 17 3.30 -3.63 -7.68
C ASN A 17 4.46 -3.89 -6.71
N ALA A 18 5.43 -4.72 -7.10
CA ALA A 18 6.62 -4.97 -6.30
C ALA A 18 7.45 -3.70 -6.05
N ALA A 19 7.73 -2.91 -7.09
CA ALA A 19 8.52 -1.69 -6.95
C ALA A 19 7.78 -0.60 -6.15
N THR A 20 6.49 -0.41 -6.45
CA THR A 20 5.60 0.50 -5.72
C THR A 20 5.54 0.15 -4.23
N GLN A 21 5.43 -1.14 -3.91
CA GLN A 21 5.45 -1.62 -2.53
C GLN A 21 6.76 -1.27 -1.81
N ILE A 22 7.91 -1.32 -2.48
CA ILE A 22 9.19 -0.89 -1.88
C ILE A 22 9.20 0.61 -1.58
N PHE A 23 8.67 1.46 -2.48
CA PHE A 23 8.58 2.91 -2.23
C PHE A 23 7.70 3.21 -1.02
N PHE A 24 6.52 2.58 -0.92
CA PHE A 24 5.63 2.74 0.23
C PHE A 24 6.22 2.18 1.51
N SER A 25 6.82 0.98 1.45
CA SER A 25 7.38 0.31 2.62
C SER A 25 8.54 1.09 3.23
N LEU A 26 9.40 1.69 2.41
CA LEU A 26 10.52 2.51 2.89
C LEU A 26 10.14 3.98 3.12
N GLY A 27 8.95 4.42 2.70
CA GLY A 27 8.54 5.82 2.83
C GLY A 27 9.34 6.78 1.95
N LEU A 28 9.75 6.34 0.75
CA LEU A 28 10.50 7.16 -0.20
C LEU A 28 9.58 8.17 -0.89
N GLY A 29 10.05 9.40 -1.13
CA GLY A 29 9.28 10.47 -1.79
C GLY A 29 8.27 11.21 -0.90
N PHE A 30 8.14 10.84 0.37
CA PHE A 30 7.28 11.54 1.34
C PHE A 30 7.96 12.73 2.03
N GLY A 31 9.29 12.87 1.91
CA GLY A 31 10.08 13.92 2.57
C GLY A 31 10.38 13.68 4.06
N SER A 32 9.74 12.68 4.69
CA SER A 32 9.97 12.32 6.12
C SER A 32 11.41 11.92 6.39
N LEU A 33 12.01 11.08 5.55
CA LEU A 33 13.41 10.64 5.69
C LEU A 33 14.39 11.79 5.53
N ILE A 34 14.13 12.73 4.62
CA ILE A 34 14.95 13.94 4.44
C ILE A 34 14.85 14.81 5.69
N ALA A 35 13.64 15.01 6.22
CA ALA A 35 13.43 15.76 7.46
C ALA A 35 14.15 15.11 8.65
N PHE A 36 14.04 13.79 8.83
CA PHE A 36 14.77 13.09 9.90
C PHE A 36 16.29 13.14 9.72
N ALA A 37 16.78 12.96 8.50
CA ALA A 37 18.21 13.04 8.21
C ALA A 37 18.79 14.44 8.46
N SER A 38 17.99 15.50 8.30
CA SER A 38 18.43 16.88 8.54
C SER A 38 18.78 17.18 10.01
N TYR A 39 18.26 16.38 10.95
CA TYR A 39 18.57 16.49 12.38
C TYR A 39 19.80 15.67 12.80
N ASN A 40 20.37 14.85 11.91
CA ASN A 40 21.55 14.05 12.22
C ASN A 40 22.82 14.92 12.24
N GLN A 41 23.82 14.44 12.97
CA GLN A 41 25.17 15.03 12.92
C GLN A 41 25.78 14.88 11.52
N HIS A 42 26.59 15.86 11.11
CA HIS A 42 27.18 15.91 9.77
C HIS A 42 28.06 14.68 9.44
N ASN A 43 28.79 14.15 10.42
CA ASN A 43 29.69 12.99 10.27
C ASN A 43 29.01 11.65 10.63
N ASN A 44 27.68 11.60 10.65
CA ASN A 44 26.94 10.38 10.91
C ASN A 44 27.06 9.39 9.73
N ASN A 45 27.27 8.11 10.03
CA ASN A 45 27.39 7.07 9.00
C ASN A 45 26.03 6.69 8.42
N PHE A 46 25.53 7.52 7.49
CA PHE A 46 24.24 7.32 6.84
C PHE A 46 24.25 6.12 5.86
N GLU A 47 25.40 5.74 5.29
CA GLU A 47 25.50 4.58 4.40
C GLU A 47 25.13 3.28 5.15
N ARG A 48 25.72 3.07 6.33
CA ARG A 48 25.39 1.91 7.16
C ARG A 48 23.94 1.93 7.62
N GLN A 49 23.42 3.11 8.00
CA GLN A 49 22.03 3.25 8.42
C GLN A 49 21.06 2.89 7.29
N ALA A 50 21.30 3.39 6.07
CA ALA A 50 20.47 3.10 4.90
C ALA A 50 20.41 1.59 4.60
N ILE A 51 21.55 0.89 4.67
CA ILE A 51 21.61 -0.57 4.46
C ILE A 51 20.86 -1.32 5.57
N VAL A 52 21.12 -0.99 6.83
CA VAL A 52 20.47 -1.65 7.98
C VAL A 52 18.96 -1.45 7.98
N VAL A 53 18.48 -0.23 7.75
CA VAL A 53 17.05 0.08 7.66
C VAL A 53 16.39 -0.69 6.52
N SER A 54 17.03 -0.74 5.34
CA SER A 54 16.50 -1.48 4.20
C SER A 54 16.41 -2.99 4.46
N MET A 55 17.42 -3.58 5.12
CA MET A 55 17.41 -5.00 5.49
C MET A 55 16.37 -5.32 6.56
N ILE A 56 16.26 -4.49 7.60
CA ILE A 56 15.25 -4.67 8.66
C ILE A 56 13.84 -4.54 8.08
N ASN A 57 13.61 -3.57 7.21
CA ASN A 57 12.32 -3.38 6.53
C ASN A 57 11.93 -4.64 5.76
N SER A 58 12.79 -5.11 4.84
CA SER A 58 12.50 -6.30 4.04
C SER A 58 12.37 -7.58 4.89
N GLY A 59 13.22 -7.73 5.92
CA GLY A 59 13.13 -8.85 6.86
C GLY A 59 11.82 -8.86 7.65
N THR A 60 11.38 -7.68 8.11
CA THR A 60 10.10 -7.52 8.81
C THR A 60 8.93 -7.84 7.89
N SER A 61 8.97 -7.41 6.63
CA SER A 61 7.94 -7.73 5.64
C SER A 61 7.81 -9.23 5.37
N ILE A 62 8.94 -9.96 5.26
CA ILE A 62 8.93 -11.42 5.12
C ILE A 62 8.35 -12.08 6.37
N PHE A 63 8.79 -11.66 7.57
CA PHE A 63 8.29 -12.19 8.84
C PHE A 63 6.78 -11.97 8.99
N ALA A 64 6.30 -10.74 8.74
CA ALA A 64 4.87 -10.41 8.80
C ALA A 64 4.05 -11.21 7.78
N SER A 65 4.60 -11.47 6.59
CA SER A 65 3.95 -12.30 5.58
C SER A 65 3.80 -13.74 6.05
N ILE A 66 4.84 -14.34 6.65
CA ILE A 66 4.78 -15.70 7.21
C ILE A 66 3.69 -15.80 8.29
N VAL A 67 3.66 -14.85 9.23
CA VAL A 67 2.65 -14.81 10.29
C VAL A 67 1.25 -14.70 9.69
N THR A 68 1.07 -13.81 8.71
CA THR A 68 -0.22 -13.58 8.04
C THR A 68 -0.71 -14.82 7.30
N PHE A 69 0.12 -15.43 6.46
CA PHE A 69 -0.27 -16.62 5.72
C PHE A 69 -0.47 -17.85 6.62
N SER A 70 0.15 -17.90 7.80
CA SER A 70 -0.12 -18.95 8.79
C SER A 70 -1.53 -18.82 9.39
N ILE A 71 -1.95 -17.61 9.74
CA ILE A 71 -3.29 -17.34 10.25
C ILE A 71 -4.34 -17.53 9.16
N TYR A 72 -4.02 -17.11 7.93
CA TYR A 72 -4.86 -17.33 6.77
C TYR A 72 -5.08 -18.82 6.49
N GLY A 73 -4.00 -19.63 6.52
CA GLY A 73 -4.08 -21.08 6.40
C GLY A 73 -4.91 -21.73 7.50
N PHE A 74 -4.75 -21.28 8.75
CA PHE A 74 -5.59 -21.73 9.87
C PHE A 74 -7.08 -21.45 9.61
N LYS A 75 -7.43 -20.23 9.18
CA LYS A 75 -8.82 -19.89 8.81
C LYS A 75 -9.34 -20.81 7.71
N ALA A 76 -8.58 -20.98 6.62
CA ALA A 76 -9.00 -21.80 5.48
C ALA A 76 -9.26 -23.26 5.90
N THR A 77 -8.38 -23.85 6.72
CA THR A 77 -8.58 -25.21 7.26
C THR A 77 -9.84 -25.30 8.13
N VAL A 78 -10.07 -24.33 9.03
CA VAL A 78 -11.26 -24.32 9.89
C VAL A 78 -12.54 -24.18 9.06
N ASN A 79 -12.55 -23.34 8.02
CA ASN A 79 -13.68 -23.20 7.12
C ASN A 79 -13.95 -24.47 6.33
N PHE A 80 -12.90 -25.10 5.82
CA PHE A 80 -12.98 -26.37 5.10
C PHE A 80 -13.54 -27.49 5.98
N GLU A 81 -13.04 -27.66 7.21
CA GLU A 81 -13.55 -28.65 8.17
C GLU A 81 -15.03 -28.39 8.51
N ASN A 82 -15.41 -27.12 8.73
CA ASN A 82 -16.80 -26.73 8.98
C ASN A 82 -17.72 -27.02 7.78
N CYS A 83 -17.25 -26.84 6.54
CA CYS A 83 -17.98 -27.19 5.33
C CYS A 83 -18.22 -28.70 5.27
N GLN A 84 -17.17 -29.50 5.50
CA GLN A 84 -17.28 -30.95 5.50
C GLN A 84 -18.22 -31.48 6.59
N GLU A 85 -18.20 -30.91 7.80
CA GLU A 85 -19.14 -31.30 8.86
C GLU A 85 -20.60 -30.95 8.51
N ARG A 86 -20.86 -29.80 7.87
CA ARG A 86 -22.21 -29.48 7.38
C ARG A 86 -22.68 -30.47 6.34
N LEU A 87 -21.80 -30.84 5.41
CA LEU A 87 -22.09 -31.85 4.39
C LEU A 87 -22.34 -33.22 5.01
N ARG A 88 -21.52 -33.62 5.99
CA ARG A 88 -21.70 -34.86 6.76
C ARG A 88 -23.07 -34.90 7.43
N MET A 89 -23.44 -33.86 8.16
CA MET A 89 -24.75 -33.74 8.82
C MET A 89 -25.90 -33.74 7.83
N LEU A 90 -25.76 -33.08 6.67
CA LEU A 90 -26.76 -33.09 5.62
C LEU A 90 -27.00 -34.51 5.08
N LEU A 91 -25.93 -35.27 4.81
CA LEU A 91 -26.03 -36.65 4.34
C LEU A 91 -26.62 -37.58 5.40
N LEU A 92 -26.16 -37.49 6.65
CA LEU A 92 -26.68 -38.31 7.76
C LEU A 92 -28.18 -38.10 7.96
N ASN A 93 -28.64 -36.84 7.97
CA ASN A 93 -30.05 -36.51 8.16
C ASN A 93 -30.94 -36.83 6.95
N THR A 94 -30.40 -36.74 5.73
CA THR A 94 -31.20 -37.01 4.52
C THR A 94 -31.42 -38.51 4.30
N PHE A 95 -30.41 -39.33 4.65
CA PHE A 95 -30.43 -40.77 4.44
C PHE A 95 -30.67 -41.59 5.72
N ASP A 96 -31.03 -40.92 6.83
CA ASP A 96 -31.28 -41.53 8.15
C ASP A 96 -30.20 -42.55 8.56
N MET A 97 -28.93 -42.14 8.45
CA MET A 97 -27.79 -43.00 8.78
C MET A 97 -27.27 -42.74 10.19
N ALA A 98 -26.64 -43.75 10.79
CA ALA A 98 -26.04 -43.62 12.12
C ALA A 98 -24.90 -42.59 12.14
N GLU A 99 -24.77 -41.83 13.23
CA GLU A 99 -23.81 -40.70 13.33
C GLU A 99 -22.35 -41.09 13.04
N ASP A 100 -21.96 -42.34 13.35
CA ASP A 100 -20.58 -42.83 13.17
C ASP A 100 -20.32 -43.43 11.77
N SER A 101 -21.33 -43.47 10.90
CA SER A 101 -21.22 -44.13 9.58
C SER A 101 -20.41 -43.32 8.56
N ILE A 102 -20.53 -41.99 8.60
CA ILE A 102 -19.76 -41.05 7.77
C ILE A 102 -18.75 -40.31 8.66
N THR A 103 -17.48 -40.42 8.31
CA THR A 103 -16.34 -39.69 8.90
C THR A 103 -15.73 -38.76 7.86
N LEU A 104 -15.02 -37.70 8.27
CA LEU A 104 -14.40 -36.71 7.37
C LEU A 104 -13.55 -37.36 6.26
N ASP A 105 -12.82 -38.43 6.58
CA ASP A 105 -11.97 -39.15 5.63
C ASP A 105 -12.74 -39.96 4.57
N ASN A 106 -13.98 -40.36 4.86
CA ASN A 106 -14.77 -41.24 4.00
C ASN A 106 -15.94 -40.53 3.28
N ILE A 107 -16.13 -39.24 3.50
CA ILE A 107 -17.22 -38.43 2.90
C ILE A 107 -17.25 -38.57 1.37
N ASN A 108 -16.10 -38.41 0.70
CA ASN A 108 -16.02 -38.47 -0.77
C ASN A 108 -16.46 -39.83 -1.33
N HIS A 109 -16.15 -40.91 -0.60
CA HIS A 109 -16.60 -42.24 -0.97
C HIS A 109 -18.12 -42.39 -0.81
N TRP A 110 -18.67 -41.91 0.31
CA TRP A 110 -20.11 -41.96 0.57
C TRP A 110 -20.93 -41.09 -0.38
N ILE A 111 -20.43 -39.92 -0.77
CA ILE A 111 -21.06 -39.08 -1.81
C ILE A 111 -21.27 -39.89 -3.09
N THR A 112 -20.21 -40.56 -3.55
CA THR A 112 -20.27 -41.39 -4.77
C THR A 112 -21.24 -42.56 -4.60
N LYS A 113 -21.18 -43.23 -3.45
CA LYS A 113 -22.02 -44.40 -3.14
C LYS A 113 -23.50 -44.04 -3.03
N LEU A 114 -23.84 -42.95 -2.34
CA LEU A 114 -25.22 -42.47 -2.17
C LEU A 114 -25.81 -41.98 -3.47
N ASN A 115 -25.02 -41.30 -4.30
CA ASN A 115 -25.45 -40.90 -5.65
C ASN A 115 -25.81 -42.12 -6.52
N GLN A 116 -25.02 -43.19 -6.44
CA GLN A 116 -25.32 -44.44 -7.17
C GLN A 116 -26.51 -45.21 -6.59
N THR A 117 -26.69 -45.21 -5.26
CA THR A 117 -27.71 -46.03 -4.58
C THR A 117 -29.08 -45.35 -4.60
N TYR A 118 -29.14 -44.03 -4.42
CA TYR A 118 -30.36 -43.24 -4.29
C TYR A 118 -30.32 -41.97 -5.15
N PRO A 119 -30.28 -42.09 -6.49
CA PRO A 119 -30.06 -40.96 -7.39
C PRO A 119 -31.15 -39.88 -7.29
N GLU A 120 -32.42 -40.25 -7.12
CA GLU A 120 -33.52 -39.27 -7.02
C GLU A 120 -33.49 -38.46 -5.71
N GLN A 121 -33.21 -39.10 -4.58
CA GLN A 121 -33.06 -38.40 -3.30
C GLN A 121 -31.80 -37.55 -3.29
N PHE A 122 -30.69 -38.05 -3.86
CA PHE A 122 -29.46 -37.29 -4.00
C PHE A 122 -29.62 -36.04 -4.87
N ALA A 123 -30.40 -36.12 -5.96
CA ALA A 123 -30.69 -34.97 -6.81
C ALA A 123 -31.43 -33.84 -6.06
N SER A 124 -32.24 -34.17 -5.05
CA SER A 124 -32.95 -33.16 -4.23
C SER A 124 -32.04 -32.34 -3.31
N ILE A 125 -30.87 -32.88 -2.95
CA ILE A 125 -29.87 -32.23 -2.10
C ILE A 125 -28.68 -31.69 -2.90
N ALA A 126 -28.56 -32.04 -4.18
CA ALA A 126 -27.44 -31.62 -5.03
C ALA A 126 -27.23 -30.09 -5.07
N SER A 127 -28.31 -29.30 -4.99
CA SER A 127 -28.22 -27.83 -4.93
C SER A 127 -27.81 -27.26 -3.56
N LYS A 128 -27.77 -28.10 -2.53
CA LYS A 128 -27.37 -27.75 -1.15
C LYS A 128 -25.97 -28.30 -0.80
N ILE A 129 -25.35 -29.04 -1.72
CA ILE A 129 -23.99 -29.55 -1.54
C ILE A 129 -23.04 -28.46 -2.04
N ASP A 130 -22.43 -27.75 -1.10
CA ASP A 130 -21.36 -26.80 -1.41
C ASP A 130 -20.07 -27.60 -1.74
N PRO A 131 -19.33 -27.24 -2.80
CA PRO A 131 -18.03 -27.86 -3.08
C PRO A 131 -17.04 -27.45 -1.99
N CYS A 132 -16.78 -28.34 -1.03
CA CYS A 132 -15.77 -28.11 -0.01
C CYS A 132 -14.38 -28.39 -0.62
N ASP A 133 -13.70 -27.36 -1.14
CA ASP A 133 -12.30 -27.44 -1.58
C ASP A 133 -11.42 -26.48 -0.78
N LEU A 134 -10.27 -26.99 -0.30
CA LEU A 134 -9.34 -26.21 0.49
C LEU A 134 -8.60 -25.18 -0.38
N GLN A 135 -8.34 -25.51 -1.65
CA GLN A 135 -7.62 -24.60 -2.54
C GLN A 135 -8.46 -23.35 -2.85
N ASP A 136 -9.77 -23.51 -3.03
CA ASP A 136 -10.69 -22.39 -3.23
C ASP A 136 -10.69 -21.45 -2.00
N GLU A 137 -10.77 -21.96 -0.77
CA GLU A 137 -10.65 -21.15 0.46
C GLU A 137 -9.28 -20.46 0.60
N LEU A 138 -8.21 -21.10 0.11
CA LEU A 138 -6.88 -20.51 0.10
C LEU A 138 -6.74 -19.38 -0.94
N ASP A 139 -7.48 -19.47 -2.04
CA ASP A 139 -7.46 -18.50 -3.14
C ASP A 139 -8.39 -17.30 -2.90
N THR A 140 -9.33 -17.35 -1.94
CA THR A 140 -10.16 -16.19 -1.52
C THR A 140 -9.40 -15.13 -0.71
N ALA A 141 -8.08 -15.05 -0.81
CA ALA A 141 -7.27 -14.15 -0.02
C ALA A 141 -7.65 -12.68 -0.27
N VAL A 142 -8.11 -12.01 0.79
CA VAL A 142 -8.52 -10.60 0.73
C VAL A 142 -7.32 -9.70 0.99
N GLU A 143 -7.14 -8.67 0.15
CA GLU A 143 -6.12 -7.63 0.33
C GLU A 143 -6.68 -6.38 1.05
N GLY A 144 -5.79 -5.52 1.56
CA GLY A 144 -6.17 -4.25 2.15
C GLY A 144 -6.86 -4.35 3.52
N THR A 145 -7.87 -3.52 3.75
CA THR A 145 -8.54 -3.40 5.07
C THR A 145 -9.31 -4.67 5.45
N GLY A 146 -9.83 -5.41 4.47
CA GLY A 146 -10.57 -6.65 4.71
C GLY A 146 -9.72 -7.74 5.37
N LEU A 147 -8.42 -7.81 5.04
CA LEU A 147 -7.51 -8.75 5.68
C LEU A 147 -7.49 -8.53 7.21
N ALA A 148 -7.27 -7.30 7.65
CA ALA A 148 -7.11 -7.00 9.07
C ALA A 148 -8.42 -7.06 9.86
N PHE A 149 -9.53 -6.59 9.28
CA PHE A 149 -10.79 -6.46 10.02
C PHE A 149 -11.76 -7.62 9.83
N ILE A 150 -11.67 -8.38 8.74
CA ILE A 150 -12.56 -9.52 8.45
C ILE A 150 -11.80 -10.82 8.69
N VAL A 151 -10.71 -11.04 7.97
CA VAL A 151 -10.02 -12.34 7.99
C VAL A 151 -9.37 -12.63 9.34
N TYR A 152 -8.64 -11.66 9.90
CA TYR A 152 -7.98 -11.84 11.19
C TYR A 152 -8.98 -11.95 12.35
N SER A 153 -10.07 -11.16 12.33
CA SER A 153 -11.08 -11.20 13.39
C SER A 153 -11.84 -12.53 13.42
N GLU A 154 -12.15 -13.06 12.24
CA GLU A 154 -12.76 -14.38 12.06
C GLU A 154 -11.82 -15.50 12.52
N ALA A 155 -10.54 -15.43 12.17
CA ALA A 155 -9.55 -16.41 12.65
C ALA A 155 -9.38 -16.37 14.17
N ILE A 156 -9.27 -15.17 14.76
CA ILE A 156 -9.11 -14.98 16.22
C ILE A 156 -10.29 -15.55 16.98
N LYS A 157 -11.53 -15.43 16.46
CA LYS A 157 -12.73 -15.99 17.09
C LYS A 157 -12.64 -17.51 17.32
N ASN A 158 -11.92 -18.22 16.45
CA ASN A 158 -11.75 -19.67 16.52
C ASN A 158 -10.53 -20.11 17.35
N MET A 159 -9.74 -19.17 17.87
CA MET A 159 -8.58 -19.46 18.74
C MET A 159 -9.00 -19.58 20.22
N PRO A 160 -8.24 -20.32 21.05
CA PRO A 160 -8.45 -20.30 22.49
C PRO A 160 -8.15 -18.91 23.05
N LEU A 161 -8.99 -18.43 23.99
CA LEU A 161 -8.91 -17.08 24.58
C LEU A 161 -8.96 -15.94 23.53
N PRO A 162 -10.02 -15.87 22.70
CA PRO A 162 -10.09 -14.92 21.57
C PRO A 162 -9.99 -13.45 22.00
N GLN A 163 -10.43 -13.12 23.22
CA GLN A 163 -10.39 -11.77 23.76
C GLN A 163 -8.94 -11.26 23.92
N LEU A 164 -8.03 -12.12 24.39
CA LEU A 164 -6.63 -11.75 24.58
C LEU A 164 -5.94 -11.46 23.24
N TRP A 165 -6.11 -12.36 22.27
CA TRP A 165 -5.53 -12.22 20.94
C TRP A 165 -6.07 -11.00 20.20
N SER A 166 -7.37 -10.70 20.35
CA SER A 166 -7.97 -9.50 19.78
C SER A 166 -7.31 -8.22 20.30
N VAL A 167 -7.12 -8.10 21.63
CA VAL A 167 -6.46 -6.93 22.22
C VAL A 167 -5.03 -6.79 21.74
N LEU A 168 -4.24 -7.88 21.75
CA LEU A 168 -2.85 -7.84 21.28
C LEU A 168 -2.74 -7.48 19.80
N TYR A 169 -3.63 -8.02 18.96
CA TYR A 169 -3.65 -7.76 17.52
C TYR A 169 -3.98 -6.31 17.19
N PHE A 170 -5.08 -5.77 17.75
CA PHE A 170 -5.47 -4.39 17.48
C PHE A 170 -4.51 -3.38 18.13
N PHE A 171 -3.92 -3.71 19.29
CA PHE A 171 -2.87 -2.87 19.88
C PHE A 171 -1.60 -2.84 19.02
N MET A 172 -1.20 -3.98 18.45
CA MET A 172 -0.11 -4.03 17.48
C MET A 172 -0.40 -3.16 16.24
N LEU A 173 -1.59 -3.29 15.64
CA LEU A 173 -2.00 -2.46 14.50
C LEU A 173 -1.98 -0.96 14.84
N LEU A 174 -2.44 -0.59 16.04
CA LEU A 174 -2.39 0.79 16.52
C LEU A 174 -0.95 1.30 16.62
N MET A 175 -0.03 0.51 17.18
CA MET A 175 1.38 0.89 17.31
C MET A 175 2.07 1.03 15.96
N LEU A 176 1.78 0.13 15.00
CA LEU A 176 2.28 0.23 13.63
C LEU A 176 1.80 1.52 12.95
N GLY A 177 0.50 1.83 13.06
CA GLY A 177 -0.07 3.05 12.52
C GLY A 177 0.53 4.32 13.16
N MET A 178 0.66 4.33 14.49
CA MET A 178 1.27 5.44 15.22
C MET A 178 2.72 5.70 14.78
N GLY A 179 3.53 4.65 14.62
CA GLY A 179 4.93 4.78 14.19
C GLY A 179 5.06 5.49 12.84
N SER A 180 4.26 5.09 11.85
CA SER A 180 4.24 5.71 10.52
C SER A 180 3.75 7.16 10.56
N MET A 181 2.74 7.47 11.38
CA MET A 181 2.16 8.81 11.47
C MET A 181 3.14 9.85 12.04
N LEU A 182 4.08 9.46 12.91
CA LEU A 182 5.14 10.36 13.39
C LEU A 182 6.02 10.86 12.23
N GLY A 183 6.37 9.97 11.30
CA GLY A 183 7.10 10.33 10.08
C GLY A 183 6.33 11.28 9.18
N ASN A 184 5.05 10.98 8.94
CA ASN A 184 4.20 11.78 8.06
C ASN A 184 3.92 13.18 8.62
N ILE A 185 3.66 13.31 9.93
CA ILE A 185 3.48 14.63 10.56
C ILE A 185 4.78 15.43 10.50
N THR A 186 5.93 14.79 10.71
CA THR A 186 7.23 15.47 10.59
C THR A 186 7.48 15.96 9.17
N ALA A 187 7.16 15.17 8.15
CA ALA A 187 7.25 15.56 6.75
C ALA A 187 6.42 16.80 6.39
N ILE A 188 5.25 16.98 7.03
CA ILE A 188 4.39 18.14 6.82
C ILE A 188 4.88 19.34 7.64
N THR A 189 5.22 19.13 8.90
CA THR A 189 5.54 20.21 9.83
C THR A 189 6.91 20.83 9.59
N THR A 190 7.92 20.06 9.16
CA THR A 190 9.27 20.59 8.92
C THR A 190 9.28 21.65 7.80
N PRO A 191 8.76 21.42 6.59
CA PRO A 191 8.70 22.45 5.55
C PRO A 191 7.85 23.68 5.95
N LEU A 192 6.77 23.47 6.73
CA LEU A 192 5.94 24.56 7.23
C LEU A 192 6.67 25.45 8.25
N ARG A 193 7.57 24.87 9.06
CA ARG A 193 8.43 25.60 9.99
C ARG A 193 9.55 26.36 9.29
N ASP A 194 10.08 25.80 8.21
CA ASP A 194 11.12 26.47 7.41
C ASP A 194 10.57 27.67 6.61
N TRP A 195 9.24 27.71 6.41
CA TRP A 195 8.56 28.84 5.79
C TRP A 195 8.58 30.07 6.72
N LYS A 196 9.44 31.05 6.39
CA LYS A 196 9.69 32.28 7.17
C LYS A 196 8.43 33.05 7.61
N LEU A 197 7.41 33.15 6.75
CA LEU A 197 6.16 33.83 7.10
C LEU A 197 5.37 33.10 8.20
N LEU A 198 5.36 31.76 8.22
CA LEU A 198 4.63 31.00 9.22
C LEU A 198 5.40 30.94 10.54
N SER A 199 6.72 30.72 10.49
CA SER A 199 7.54 30.63 11.71
C SER A 199 7.68 31.93 12.47
N GLN A 200 7.46 33.08 11.81
CA GLN A 200 7.44 34.37 12.49
C GLN A 200 6.13 34.64 13.25
N TYR A 201 5.01 34.06 12.82
CA TYR A 201 3.68 34.30 13.40
C TYR A 201 3.26 33.25 14.43
N PHE A 202 3.70 31.99 14.27
CA PHE A 202 3.25 30.88 15.12
C PHE A 202 4.41 30.22 15.87
N SER A 203 4.18 29.86 17.14
CA SER A 203 5.09 28.98 17.87
C SER A 203 5.05 27.55 17.31
N ASN A 204 6.10 26.76 17.57
CA ASN A 204 6.22 25.39 17.08
C ASN A 204 5.08 24.48 17.56
N GLU A 205 4.64 24.65 18.80
CA GLU A 205 3.55 23.89 19.42
C GLU A 205 2.20 24.26 18.81
N SER A 206 1.99 25.56 18.57
CA SER A 206 0.77 26.09 17.98
C SER A 206 0.62 25.62 16.53
N LEU A 207 1.71 25.62 15.76
CA LEU A 207 1.74 25.12 14.38
C LEU A 207 1.43 23.62 14.31
N ASN A 208 2.01 22.82 15.21
CA ASN A 208 1.69 21.39 15.29
C ASN A 208 0.22 21.16 15.64
N GLY A 209 -0.31 21.88 16.63
CA GLY A 209 -1.73 21.81 16.99
C GLY A 209 -2.65 22.16 15.83
N LEU A 210 -2.32 23.23 15.07
CA LEU A 210 -3.08 23.65 13.90
C LEU A 210 -3.10 22.58 12.81
N VAL A 211 -1.94 21.99 12.48
CA VAL A 211 -1.86 20.90 11.50
C VAL A 211 -2.73 19.71 11.93
N CYS A 212 -2.66 19.30 13.20
CA CYS A 212 -3.50 18.23 13.73
C CYS A 212 -5.00 18.54 13.63
N VAL A 213 -5.43 19.78 13.93
CA VAL A 213 -6.83 20.19 13.83
C VAL A 213 -7.30 20.19 12.36
N VAL A 214 -6.48 20.67 11.43
CA VAL A 214 -6.79 20.64 10.00
C VAL A 214 -6.91 19.19 9.51
N CYS A 215 -5.96 18.32 9.85
CA CYS A 215 -6.03 16.90 9.52
C CYS A 215 -7.26 16.22 10.13
N PHE A 216 -7.64 16.56 11.36
CA PHE A 216 -8.85 16.04 12.01
C PHE A 216 -10.12 16.46 11.25
N LEU A 217 -10.25 17.74 10.90
CA LEU A 217 -11.42 18.25 10.17
C LEU A 217 -11.55 17.61 8.78
N LEU A 218 -10.44 17.43 8.06
CA LEU A 218 -10.43 16.71 6.78
C LEU A 218 -10.75 15.22 6.98
N GLY A 219 -10.25 14.61 8.06
CA GLY A 219 -10.48 13.22 8.42
C GLY A 219 -11.95 12.89 8.70
N LEU A 220 -12.74 13.85 9.19
CA LEU A 220 -14.19 13.68 9.37
C LEU A 220 -14.92 13.36 8.06
N GLY A 221 -14.36 13.71 6.89
CA GLY A 221 -14.91 13.29 5.60
C GLY A 221 -14.97 11.76 5.44
N PHE A 222 -13.97 11.05 5.99
CA PHE A 222 -13.86 9.59 5.91
C PHE A 222 -14.74 8.85 6.94
N THR A 223 -15.36 9.55 7.89
CA THR A 223 -16.27 8.93 8.87
C THR A 223 -17.73 8.91 8.40
N THR A 224 -17.99 9.40 7.19
CA THR A 224 -19.32 9.36 6.54
C THR A 224 -19.68 7.94 6.07
N ARG A 225 -20.97 7.69 5.74
CA ARG A 225 -21.43 6.36 5.27
C ARG A 225 -20.70 5.88 4.00
N SER A 226 -20.29 6.79 3.14
CA SER A 226 -19.48 6.52 1.94
C SER A 226 -17.98 6.71 2.15
N GLY A 227 -17.55 6.91 3.41
CA GLY A 227 -16.17 7.26 3.76
C GLY A 227 -15.14 6.23 3.31
N ASN A 228 -15.47 4.93 3.34
CA ASN A 228 -14.59 3.87 2.84
C ASN A 228 -14.31 4.02 1.34
N TYR A 229 -15.30 4.43 0.53
CA TYR A 229 -15.10 4.66 -0.90
C TYR A 229 -14.17 5.86 -1.17
N TRP A 230 -14.32 6.94 -0.40
CA TRP A 230 -13.39 8.06 -0.45
C TRP A 230 -11.98 7.65 -0.05
N PHE A 231 -11.85 6.83 1.01
CA PHE A 231 -10.57 6.28 1.43
C PHE A 231 -9.90 5.46 0.32
N THR A 232 -10.64 4.58 -0.36
CA THR A 232 -10.15 3.78 -1.49
C THR A 232 -9.66 4.66 -2.64
N ILE A 233 -10.36 5.76 -2.98
CA ILE A 233 -9.91 6.71 -4.00
C ILE A 233 -8.51 7.27 -3.66
N PHE A 234 -8.31 7.73 -2.44
CA PHE A 234 -7.02 8.29 -2.02
C PHE A 234 -5.92 7.23 -1.94
N ASN A 235 -6.26 6.02 -1.48
CA ASN A 235 -5.32 4.90 -1.35
C ASN A 235 -4.81 4.41 -2.71
N ASP A 236 -5.72 4.17 -3.66
CA ASP A 236 -5.38 3.50 -4.92
C ASP A 236 -4.81 4.47 -5.96
N TYR A 237 -5.32 5.71 -6.00
CA TYR A 237 -4.95 6.69 -7.02
C TYR A 237 -4.09 7.84 -6.49
N GLY A 238 -4.22 8.23 -5.22
CA GLY A 238 -3.60 9.46 -4.73
C GLY A 238 -2.08 9.40 -4.63
N ALA A 239 -1.55 8.32 -4.06
CA ALA A 239 -0.14 8.26 -3.70
C ALA A 239 0.76 7.63 -4.78
N THR A 240 0.35 6.53 -5.42
CA THR A 240 1.23 5.72 -6.28
C THR A 240 1.87 6.52 -7.43
N LEU A 241 1.07 7.16 -8.28
CA LEU A 241 1.58 7.94 -9.41
C LEU A 241 2.40 9.16 -8.93
N SER A 242 1.90 9.83 -7.89
CA SER A 242 2.55 10.99 -7.29
C SER A 242 3.95 10.67 -6.76
N LEU A 243 4.09 9.54 -6.06
CA LEU A 243 5.37 9.08 -5.48
C LEU A 243 6.37 8.70 -6.58
N LEU A 244 5.94 7.94 -7.58
CA LEU A 244 6.81 7.59 -8.72
C LEU A 244 7.34 8.84 -9.42
N PHE A 245 6.48 9.84 -9.62
CA PHE A 245 6.88 11.11 -10.21
C PHE A 245 7.87 11.89 -9.33
N ILE A 246 7.56 12.06 -8.03
CA ILE A 246 8.40 12.83 -7.11
C ILE A 246 9.79 12.17 -6.99
N VAL A 247 9.85 10.86 -6.75
CA VAL A 247 11.11 10.12 -6.62
C VAL A 247 11.93 10.17 -7.92
N LEU A 248 11.27 10.10 -9.08
CA LEU A 248 11.95 10.27 -10.37
C LEU A 248 12.61 11.65 -10.47
N ILE A 249 11.89 12.72 -10.12
CA ILE A 249 12.43 14.08 -10.15
C ILE A 249 13.56 14.24 -9.13
N GLU A 250 13.45 13.67 -7.93
CA GLU A 250 14.52 13.71 -6.92
C GLU A 250 15.81 13.07 -7.44
N VAL A 251 15.71 11.85 -7.97
CA VAL A 251 16.87 11.11 -8.50
C VAL A 251 17.48 11.86 -9.69
N VAL A 252 16.66 12.35 -10.63
CA VAL A 252 17.16 13.11 -11.78
C VAL A 252 17.82 14.42 -11.34
N SER A 253 17.24 15.11 -10.35
CA SER A 253 17.77 16.37 -9.83
C SER A 253 19.13 16.17 -9.15
N VAL A 254 19.29 15.12 -8.34
CA VAL A 254 20.58 14.85 -7.67
C VAL A 254 21.62 14.32 -8.66
N SER A 255 21.27 13.34 -9.49
CA SER A 255 22.24 12.68 -10.39
C SER A 255 22.69 13.58 -11.55
N TYR A 256 21.76 14.29 -12.21
CA TYR A 256 22.07 15.01 -13.45
C TYR A 256 22.12 16.54 -13.29
N ILE A 257 21.25 17.15 -12.46
CA ILE A 257 21.22 18.62 -12.30
C ILE A 257 22.27 19.08 -11.28
N TYR A 258 22.30 18.50 -10.08
CA TYR A 258 23.30 18.79 -9.06
C TYR A 258 24.67 18.22 -9.44
N GLY A 259 24.66 17.04 -10.08
CA GLY A 259 25.82 16.40 -10.68
C GLY A 259 26.52 15.43 -9.73
N LEU A 260 26.67 14.18 -10.17
CA LEU A 260 27.26 13.09 -9.39
C LEU A 260 28.66 13.37 -8.84
N LYS A 261 29.51 14.09 -9.56
CA LYS A 261 30.87 14.41 -9.09
C LYS A 261 30.84 15.32 -7.85
N ARG A 262 29.88 16.23 -7.78
CA ARG A 262 29.71 17.12 -6.63
C ARG A 262 29.13 16.36 -5.46
N PHE A 263 28.08 15.57 -5.71
CA PHE A 263 27.49 14.71 -4.70
C PHE A 263 28.49 13.71 -4.11
N GLU A 264 29.34 13.09 -4.93
CA GLU A 264 30.41 12.19 -4.48
C GLU A 264 31.36 12.87 -3.49
N LYS A 265 31.72 14.13 -3.76
CA LYS A 265 32.60 14.91 -2.88
C LYS A 265 31.91 15.24 -1.57
N ASP A 266 30.64 15.65 -1.59
CA ASP A 266 29.89 15.94 -0.37
C ASP A 266 29.76 14.68 0.52
N VAL A 267 29.55 13.51 -0.10
CA VAL A 267 29.54 12.22 0.62
C VAL A 267 30.91 11.86 1.19
N GLU A 268 32.00 12.09 0.45
CA GLU A 268 33.38 11.91 0.92
C GLU A 268 33.69 12.82 2.11
N ASP A 269 33.22 14.07 2.08
CA ASP A 269 33.38 15.06 3.16
C ASP A 269 32.59 14.67 4.43
N MET A 270 31.46 13.95 4.29
CA MET A 270 30.64 13.47 5.42
C MET A 270 31.12 12.13 6.01
N LEU A 271 31.44 11.14 5.17
CA LEU A 271 31.80 9.77 5.58
C LEU A 271 33.31 9.56 5.74
N GLY A 272 34.14 10.46 5.18
CA GLY A 272 35.59 10.32 5.13
C GLY A 272 36.10 9.34 4.06
N HIS A 273 35.22 8.76 3.25
CA HIS A 273 35.59 7.90 2.12
C HIS A 273 34.61 8.06 0.96
N ARG A 274 35.07 7.75 -0.25
CA ARG A 274 34.23 7.80 -1.45
C ARG A 274 33.22 6.64 -1.50
N PRO A 275 32.03 6.85 -2.07
CA PRO A 275 31.11 5.78 -2.41
C PRO A 275 31.72 4.73 -3.35
N ASN A 276 31.38 3.47 -3.11
CA ASN A 276 31.76 2.35 -3.98
C ASN A 276 31.18 2.48 -5.40
N TRP A 277 31.80 1.77 -6.37
CA TRP A 277 31.37 1.76 -7.78
C TRP A 277 29.91 1.34 -7.98
N TYR A 278 29.40 0.46 -7.11
CA TYR A 278 28.00 0.03 -7.10
C TYR A 278 27.04 1.22 -6.99
N TRP A 279 27.23 2.08 -5.97
CA TRP A 279 26.40 3.27 -5.76
C TRP A 279 26.45 4.23 -6.96
N LYS A 280 27.63 4.38 -7.57
CA LYS A 280 27.81 5.23 -8.74
C LYS A 280 26.98 4.75 -9.93
N ILE A 281 27.01 3.45 -10.24
CA ILE A 281 26.21 2.87 -11.33
C ILE A 281 24.72 2.94 -11.01
N MET A 282 24.35 2.68 -9.75
CA MET A 282 22.96 2.74 -9.31
C MET A 282 22.37 4.14 -9.46
N TRP A 283 23.09 5.20 -9.08
CA TRP A 283 22.62 6.59 -9.20
C TRP A 283 22.71 7.13 -10.64
N ALA A 284 23.73 6.73 -11.40
CA ALA A 284 23.97 7.27 -12.73
C ALA A 284 23.11 6.65 -13.84
N ALA A 285 22.69 5.40 -13.69
CA ALA A 285 22.04 4.67 -14.77
C ALA A 285 20.87 3.80 -14.31
N VAL A 286 21.08 2.89 -13.35
CA VAL A 286 20.09 1.84 -13.04
C VAL A 286 18.82 2.42 -12.43
N SER A 287 18.93 3.24 -11.38
CA SER A 287 17.75 3.79 -10.69
C SER A 287 16.94 4.74 -11.59
N PRO A 288 17.56 5.72 -12.31
CA PRO A 288 16.82 6.55 -13.25
C PRO A 288 16.09 5.74 -14.34
N LEU A 289 16.76 4.75 -14.94
CA LEU A 289 16.18 3.96 -16.02
C LEU A 289 15.02 3.09 -15.52
N LEU A 290 15.17 2.48 -14.34
CA LEU A 290 14.11 1.69 -13.71
C LEU A 290 12.91 2.56 -13.34
N LEU A 291 13.13 3.74 -12.75
CA LEU A 291 12.06 4.69 -12.40
C LEU A 291 11.31 5.21 -13.63
N ILE A 292 12.03 5.56 -14.71
CA ILE A 292 11.41 5.97 -15.98
C ILE A 292 10.57 4.83 -16.56
N GLY A 293 11.11 3.60 -16.57
CA GLY A 293 10.40 2.41 -17.05
C GLY A 293 9.10 2.16 -16.28
N LEU A 294 9.16 2.19 -14.95
CA LEU A 294 7.98 2.04 -14.09
C LEU A 294 6.95 3.14 -14.30
N PHE A 295 7.40 4.40 -14.38
CA PHE A 295 6.52 5.54 -14.58
C PHE A 295 5.77 5.46 -15.93
N LEU A 296 6.49 5.14 -17.01
CA LEU A 296 5.88 4.96 -18.33
C LEU A 296 4.91 3.78 -18.35
N PHE A 297 5.32 2.65 -17.79
CA PHE A 297 4.47 1.46 -17.79
C PHE A 297 3.22 1.64 -16.91
N TYR A 298 3.31 2.37 -15.79
CA TYR A 298 2.16 2.73 -14.99
C TYR A 298 1.18 3.62 -15.78
N ILE A 299 1.67 4.65 -16.48
CA ILE A 299 0.83 5.51 -17.32
C ILE A 299 0.16 4.71 -18.44
N ILE A 300 0.89 3.80 -19.09
CA ILE A 300 0.33 2.94 -20.14
C ILE A 300 -0.80 2.07 -19.56
N ASN A 301 -0.59 1.42 -18.42
CA ASN A 301 -1.65 0.62 -17.77
C ASN A 301 -2.83 1.49 -17.37
N TYR A 302 -2.60 2.70 -16.87
CA TYR A 302 -3.67 3.61 -16.50
C TYR A 302 -4.52 4.02 -17.71
N ILE A 303 -3.89 4.28 -18.87
CA ILE A 303 -4.59 4.63 -20.11
C ILE A 303 -5.31 3.41 -20.71
N MET A 304 -4.69 2.23 -20.69
CA MET A 304 -5.26 1.00 -21.25
C MET A 304 -6.32 0.37 -20.36
N GLY A 305 -6.24 0.56 -19.04
CA GLY A 305 -7.14 -0.01 -18.03
C GLY A 305 -8.56 0.54 -18.05
N GLY A 306 -8.84 1.55 -18.87
CA GLY A 306 -10.18 2.09 -19.05
C GLY A 306 -10.65 2.94 -17.87
N THR A 307 -11.95 2.91 -17.59
CA THR A 307 -12.54 3.71 -16.52
C THR A 307 -12.17 3.15 -15.14
N PRO A 308 -11.74 3.99 -14.19
CA PRO A 308 -11.56 3.61 -12.78
C PRO A 308 -12.76 2.85 -12.22
N THR A 309 -12.52 1.72 -11.55
CA THR A 309 -13.55 0.89 -10.91
C THR A 309 -13.28 0.76 -9.42
N TYR A 310 -14.32 0.40 -8.66
CA TYR A 310 -14.26 0.15 -7.23
C TYR A 310 -15.21 -0.98 -6.82
N GLN A 311 -14.93 -1.61 -5.70
CA GLN A 311 -15.80 -2.62 -5.09
C GLN A 311 -16.89 -1.92 -4.27
N ALA A 312 -18.15 -2.04 -4.71
CA ALA A 312 -19.31 -1.50 -4.01
C ALA A 312 -20.08 -2.63 -3.31
N TRP A 313 -20.51 -2.43 -2.07
CA TRP A 313 -21.34 -3.41 -1.38
C TRP A 313 -22.78 -3.35 -1.90
N ASP A 314 -23.26 -4.43 -2.49
CA ASP A 314 -24.66 -4.57 -2.90
C ASP A 314 -25.46 -5.25 -1.78
N LYS A 315 -26.51 -4.56 -1.29
CA LYS A 315 -27.34 -5.05 -0.20
C LYS A 315 -28.25 -6.21 -0.64
N ASP A 316 -28.66 -6.24 -1.89
CA ASP A 316 -29.67 -7.19 -2.39
C ASP A 316 -29.02 -8.54 -2.75
N LEU A 317 -27.78 -8.51 -3.24
CA LEU A 317 -26.96 -9.70 -3.50
C LEU A 317 -26.17 -10.16 -2.27
N GLY A 318 -25.87 -9.26 -1.33
CA GLY A 318 -25.03 -9.57 -0.17
C GLY A 318 -23.55 -9.79 -0.51
N GLU A 319 -23.11 -9.26 -1.65
CA GLU A 319 -21.76 -9.41 -2.19
C GLU A 319 -21.19 -8.07 -2.66
N SER A 320 -19.86 -7.98 -2.72
CA SER A 320 -19.18 -6.82 -3.31
C SER A 320 -19.18 -6.93 -4.83
N VAL A 321 -19.74 -5.92 -5.51
CA VAL A 321 -19.82 -5.85 -6.97
C VAL A 321 -18.91 -4.75 -7.48
N THR A 322 -18.15 -5.06 -8.52
CA THR A 322 -17.29 -4.07 -9.21
C THR A 322 -18.15 -3.05 -9.96
N MET A 323 -18.07 -1.79 -9.56
CA MET A 323 -18.76 -0.66 -10.19
C MET A 323 -17.77 0.38 -10.74
N SER A 324 -18.16 1.11 -11.78
CA SER A 324 -17.36 2.22 -12.31
C SER A 324 -17.55 3.49 -11.47
N TYR A 325 -16.48 4.24 -11.25
CA TYR A 325 -16.57 5.53 -10.56
C TYR A 325 -17.42 6.54 -11.36
N PRO A 326 -18.30 7.32 -10.69
CA PRO A 326 -19.05 8.38 -11.33
C PRO A 326 -18.12 9.51 -11.83
N THR A 327 -18.58 10.29 -12.80
CA THR A 327 -17.77 11.33 -13.48
C THR A 327 -17.18 12.38 -12.52
N PHE A 328 -17.92 12.78 -11.48
CA PHE A 328 -17.40 13.71 -10.48
C PHE A 328 -16.23 13.11 -9.67
N ALA A 329 -16.27 11.80 -9.38
CA ALA A 329 -15.20 11.11 -8.66
C ALA A 329 -13.97 10.94 -9.55
N GLN A 330 -14.16 10.68 -10.84
CA GLN A 330 -13.07 10.67 -11.82
C GLN A 330 -12.41 12.05 -11.95
N ALA A 331 -13.20 13.13 -11.99
CA ALA A 331 -12.67 14.49 -11.98
C ALA A 331 -11.89 14.79 -10.69
N PHE A 332 -12.37 14.28 -9.54
CA PHE A 332 -11.67 14.41 -8.27
C PHE A 332 -10.34 13.65 -8.25
N ILE A 333 -10.28 12.42 -8.79
CA ILE A 333 -9.02 11.67 -8.96
C ILE A 333 -8.02 12.50 -9.79
N GLY A 334 -8.48 13.05 -10.92
CA GLY A 334 -7.65 13.92 -11.75
C GLY A 334 -7.14 15.16 -11.00
N LEU A 335 -7.98 15.78 -10.17
CA LEU A 335 -7.60 16.92 -9.34
C LEU A 335 -6.54 16.55 -8.29
N VAL A 336 -6.69 15.41 -7.60
CA VAL A 336 -5.73 14.92 -6.61
C VAL A 336 -4.36 14.73 -7.26
N LEU A 337 -4.30 14.05 -8.40
CA LEU A 337 -3.07 13.83 -9.16
C LEU A 337 -2.44 15.13 -9.67
N ALA A 338 -3.26 16.05 -10.19
CA ALA A 338 -2.80 17.35 -10.67
C ALA A 338 -2.23 18.20 -9.52
N SER A 339 -2.82 18.12 -8.33
CA SER A 339 -2.38 18.90 -7.16
C SER A 339 -1.01 18.48 -6.64
N SER A 340 -0.70 17.18 -6.64
CA SER A 340 0.59 16.67 -6.19
C SER A 340 1.68 16.87 -7.25
N MET A 341 1.42 16.46 -8.48
CA MET A 341 2.42 16.49 -9.56
C MET A 341 2.62 17.91 -10.11
N GLY A 342 1.58 18.75 -10.10
CA GLY A 342 1.61 20.11 -10.63
C GLY A 342 2.48 21.07 -9.83
N CYS A 343 2.68 20.84 -8.54
CA CYS A 343 3.48 21.71 -7.68
C CYS A 343 4.93 21.89 -8.21
N VAL A 344 5.57 20.81 -8.69
CA VAL A 344 6.94 20.84 -9.19
C VAL A 344 7.11 21.75 -10.42
N PRO A 345 6.40 21.52 -11.55
CA PRO A 345 6.53 22.37 -12.74
C PRO A 345 5.99 23.79 -12.50
N LEU A 346 4.94 23.97 -11.69
CA LEU A 346 4.40 25.31 -11.39
C LEU A 346 5.43 26.17 -10.65
N VAL A 347 6.11 25.63 -9.65
CA VAL A 347 7.17 26.35 -8.94
C VAL A 347 8.37 26.62 -9.85
N ALA A 348 8.76 25.65 -10.69
CA ALA A 348 9.83 25.85 -11.66
C ALA A 348 9.52 26.98 -12.66
N LEU A 349 8.29 27.02 -13.19
CA LEU A 349 7.80 28.10 -14.05
C LEU A 349 7.76 29.43 -13.30
N TYR A 350 7.23 29.47 -12.08
CA TYR A 350 7.19 30.68 -11.27
C TYR A 350 8.58 31.28 -11.05
N VAL A 351 9.57 30.46 -10.69
CA VAL A 351 10.96 30.89 -10.49
C VAL A 351 11.58 31.37 -11.80
N PHE A 352 11.35 30.66 -12.90
CA PHE A 352 11.83 31.05 -14.23
C PHE A 352 11.30 32.43 -14.64
N TRP A 353 9.99 32.67 -14.46
CA TRP A 353 9.36 33.95 -14.78
C TRP A 353 9.84 35.07 -13.86
N LYS A 354 9.98 34.82 -12.55
CA LYS A 354 10.52 35.80 -11.60
C LYS A 354 11.95 36.21 -11.94
N LYS A 355 12.80 35.24 -12.31
CA LYS A 355 14.18 35.51 -12.73
C LYS A 355 14.24 36.30 -14.03
N LYS A 356 13.38 35.98 -15.01
CA LYS A 356 13.27 36.74 -16.26
C LYS A 356 12.84 38.19 -16.00
N ARG A 357 11.88 38.41 -15.11
CA ARG A 357 11.38 39.76 -14.76
C ARG A 357 12.45 40.60 -14.06
N HIS A 358 13.16 40.05 -13.08
CA HIS A 358 14.30 40.74 -12.46
C HIS A 358 15.48 40.95 -13.41
N GLY A 359 15.71 40.05 -14.36
CA GLY A 359 16.73 40.24 -15.40
C GLY A 359 16.40 41.41 -16.34
N VAL A 360 15.12 41.62 -16.67
CA VAL A 360 14.66 42.77 -17.47
C VAL A 360 14.78 44.08 -16.67
N GLU A 361 14.39 44.10 -15.39
CA GLU A 361 14.53 45.30 -14.54
C GLU A 361 15.98 45.75 -14.34
N VAL A 362 16.94 44.80 -14.25
CA VAL A 362 18.36 45.14 -14.14
C VAL A 362 18.91 45.72 -15.44
N VAL A 363 18.49 45.17 -16.59
CA VAL A 363 18.92 45.66 -17.92
C VAL A 363 18.35 47.06 -18.22
N ASP A 364 17.08 47.31 -17.92
CA ASP A 364 16.46 48.63 -18.09
C ASP A 364 17.11 49.69 -17.20
N ASN A 365 17.46 49.35 -15.95
CA ASN A 365 18.18 50.28 -15.07
C ASN A 365 19.60 50.59 -15.56
N THR A 366 20.32 49.63 -16.15
CA THR A 366 21.66 49.87 -16.73
C THR A 366 21.67 50.64 -18.05
N LEU A 367 20.56 50.67 -18.79
CA LEU A 367 20.41 51.48 -20.01
C LEU A 367 19.93 52.91 -19.74
N SER A 368 19.45 53.18 -18.52
CA SER A 368 18.96 54.49 -18.07
C SER A 368 19.99 55.35 -17.31
N THR A 369 21.21 54.82 -17.11
CA THR A 369 22.39 55.53 -16.59
C THR A 369 23.44 55.63 -17.68
#